data_AF-A0A336JKS3-F1
#
_entry.id   AF-A0A336JKS3-F1
#
_cell.length_a   1.000
_cell.length_b   1.000
_cell.length_c   1.000
_cell.angle_alpha   90.00
_cell.angle_beta   90.00
_cell.angle_gamma   90.00
#
_symmetry.space_group_name_H-M   'P 1'
#
loop_
_entity.id
_entity.type
_entity.pdbx_description
1 polymer ?
#
loop_
_entity_poly.entity_id
_entity_poly.type
_entity_poly.pdbx_seq_one_letter_code
_entity_poly.pdbx_strand_id
1 'polypeptide(L)'
;MSLLSPMRKTMRDAVDNSVAAELAEIRARDEALAACIDRIVEGHYDTAAPGGDDPLSRAIGRLLQTLSGNVSRNLDRMVDLSIQTSETAVASANLLSFSRQIDQRSQALASASEELVTSIGQIGVTAQKAASEAADMRVSAQHGLATANTAASAMSRVSTTAELAAEKIAELSAASDAIGSIVSSIDATRGRPTCSP
;
A
#
# COMPACT_ATOMS: atom_id res chain seq x y z
N MET A 1 -116.47 -41.31 13.64
CA MET A 1 -115.21 -42.07 13.51
C MET A 1 -114.24 -41.27 12.64
N SER A 2 -113.30 -40.56 13.27
CA SER A 2 -112.35 -39.66 12.60
C SER A 2 -111.09 -40.44 12.19
N LEU A 3 -110.99 -40.84 10.91
CA LEU A 3 -109.85 -41.58 10.35
C LEU A 3 -108.88 -40.69 9.53
N LEU A 4 -109.10 -39.36 9.49
CA LEU A 4 -108.27 -38.41 8.74
C LEU A 4 -107.04 -37.88 9.52
N SER A 5 -106.91 -38.22 10.80
CA SER A 5 -105.90 -37.68 11.71
C SER A 5 -104.49 -38.32 11.64
N PRO A 6 -104.32 -39.65 11.45
CA PRO A 6 -102.99 -40.24 11.52
C PRO A 6 -102.15 -39.98 10.25
N MET A 7 -102.76 -39.97 9.05
CA MET A 7 -102.05 -39.81 7.78
C MET A 7 -101.52 -38.38 7.55
N ARG A 8 -102.22 -37.37 8.09
CA ARG A 8 -101.75 -35.97 8.12
C ARG A 8 -100.56 -35.77 9.07
N LYS A 9 -100.44 -36.61 10.10
CA LYS A 9 -99.35 -36.55 11.09
C LYS A 9 -98.07 -37.14 10.51
N THR A 10 -98.13 -38.30 9.88
CA THR A 10 -96.96 -38.93 9.22
C THR A 10 -96.39 -38.10 8.08
N MET A 11 -97.25 -37.42 7.30
CA MET A 11 -96.79 -36.56 6.20
C MET A 11 -96.17 -35.24 6.70
N ARG A 12 -96.63 -34.74 7.86
CA ARG A 12 -96.03 -33.57 8.54
C ARG A 12 -94.71 -33.96 9.21
N ASP A 13 -94.65 -35.10 9.88
CA ASP A 13 -93.43 -35.61 10.53
C ASP A 13 -92.32 -35.93 9.51
N ALA A 14 -92.65 -36.41 8.30
CA ALA A 14 -91.69 -36.64 7.23
C ALA A 14 -91.11 -35.34 6.64
N VAL A 15 -91.94 -34.30 6.49
CA VAL A 15 -91.50 -32.96 6.05
C VAL A 15 -90.66 -32.31 7.14
N ASP A 16 -91.08 -32.40 8.40
CA ASP A 16 -90.33 -31.86 9.54
C ASP A 16 -88.97 -32.55 9.71
N ASN A 17 -88.87 -33.86 9.45
CA ASN A 17 -87.61 -34.60 9.48
C ASN A 17 -86.68 -34.26 8.29
N SER A 18 -87.23 -33.99 7.10
CA SER A 18 -86.46 -33.54 5.94
C SER A 18 -85.88 -32.13 6.16
N VAL A 19 -86.68 -31.22 6.71
CA VAL A 19 -86.25 -29.84 7.02
C VAL A 19 -85.24 -29.84 8.18
N ALA A 20 -85.41 -30.70 9.18
CA ALA A 20 -84.43 -30.86 10.26
C ALA A 20 -83.09 -31.40 9.76
N ALA A 21 -83.08 -32.30 8.78
CA ALA A 21 -81.86 -32.82 8.16
C ALA A 21 -81.11 -31.74 7.35
N GLU A 22 -81.81 -30.96 6.52
CA GLU A 22 -81.21 -29.84 5.78
C GLU A 22 -80.64 -28.76 6.71
N LEU A 23 -81.34 -28.43 7.80
CA LEU A 23 -80.84 -27.46 8.79
C LEU A 23 -79.61 -27.96 9.55
N ALA A 24 -79.51 -29.27 9.82
CA ALA A 24 -78.35 -29.88 10.44
C ALA A 24 -77.13 -29.85 9.51
N GLU A 25 -77.32 -30.11 8.21
CA GLU A 25 -76.27 -30.07 7.20
C GLU A 25 -75.74 -28.64 6.97
N ILE A 26 -76.63 -27.64 6.95
CA ILE A 26 -76.23 -26.23 6.85
C ILE A 26 -75.43 -25.78 8.09
N ARG A 27 -75.86 -26.16 9.31
CA ARG A 27 -75.14 -25.81 10.54
C ARG A 27 -73.75 -26.45 10.60
N ALA A 28 -73.65 -27.74 10.25
CA ALA A 28 -72.37 -28.44 10.23
C ALA A 28 -71.40 -27.83 9.21
N ARG A 29 -71.92 -27.39 8.05
CA ARG A 29 -71.13 -26.66 7.05
C ARG A 29 -70.66 -25.30 7.57
N ASP A 30 -71.55 -24.50 8.15
CA ASP A 30 -71.20 -23.17 8.65
C ASP A 30 -70.17 -23.25 9.79
N GLU A 31 -70.28 -24.26 10.67
CA GLU A 31 -69.30 -24.53 11.73
C GLU A 31 -67.93 -24.96 11.15
N ALA A 32 -67.91 -25.79 10.11
CA ALA A 32 -66.68 -26.17 9.42
C ALA A 32 -66.02 -24.98 8.70
N LEU A 33 -66.81 -24.09 8.10
CA LEU A 33 -66.32 -22.87 7.47
C LEU A 33 -65.78 -21.88 8.51
N ALA A 34 -66.48 -21.70 9.62
CA ALA A 34 -66.01 -20.86 10.74
C ALA A 34 -64.68 -21.38 11.29
N ALA A 35 -64.57 -22.67 11.56
CA ALA A 35 -63.32 -23.30 12.02
C ALA A 35 -62.19 -23.20 10.98
N CYS A 36 -62.50 -23.16 9.69
CA CYS A 36 -61.50 -22.90 8.64
C CYS A 36 -61.02 -21.44 8.68
N ILE A 37 -61.93 -20.49 8.83
CA ILE A 37 -61.61 -19.07 8.92
C ILE A 37 -60.78 -18.77 10.18
N ASP A 38 -61.15 -19.33 11.32
CA ASP A 38 -60.40 -19.15 12.57
C ASP A 38 -58.96 -19.65 12.43
N ARG A 39 -58.73 -20.79 11.78
CA ARG A 39 -57.38 -21.29 11.49
C ARG A 39 -56.59 -20.38 10.55
N ILE A 40 -57.24 -19.78 9.54
CA ILE A 40 -56.62 -18.79 8.65
C ILE A 40 -56.21 -17.53 9.44
N VAL A 41 -57.04 -17.09 10.40
CA VAL A 41 -56.75 -15.96 11.28
C VAL A 41 -55.56 -16.25 12.19
N GLU A 42 -55.42 -17.48 12.66
CA GLU A 42 -54.27 -17.95 13.43
C GLU A 42 -52.99 -18.13 12.58
N GLY A 43 -53.06 -17.95 11.26
CA GLY A 43 -51.93 -18.06 10.35
C GLY A 43 -51.64 -19.47 9.83
N HIS A 44 -52.53 -20.43 10.08
CA HIS A 44 -52.43 -21.80 9.58
C HIS A 44 -53.02 -21.88 8.16
N TYR A 45 -52.18 -21.65 7.15
CA TYR A 45 -52.58 -21.67 5.73
C TYR A 45 -52.40 -23.04 5.05
N ASP A 46 -51.91 -24.03 5.79
CA ASP A 46 -51.68 -25.42 5.40
C ASP A 46 -52.93 -26.31 5.53
N THR A 47 -54.04 -25.73 5.97
CA THR A 47 -55.28 -26.47 6.22
C THR A 47 -55.95 -26.95 4.93
N ALA A 48 -56.62 -28.10 4.99
CA ALA A 48 -57.41 -28.58 3.85
C ALA A 48 -58.62 -27.66 3.60
N ALA A 49 -58.90 -27.38 2.32
CA ALA A 49 -60.07 -26.62 1.91
C ALA A 49 -61.37 -27.34 2.34
N PRO A 50 -62.41 -26.61 2.76
CA PRO A 50 -63.69 -27.21 3.12
C PRO A 50 -64.30 -27.92 1.91
N GLY A 51 -64.73 -29.17 2.10
CA GLY A 51 -65.23 -30.05 1.02
C GLY A 51 -66.63 -29.74 0.48
N GLY A 52 -67.19 -28.56 0.78
CA GLY A 52 -68.51 -28.15 0.31
C GLY A 52 -68.48 -27.67 -1.14
N ASP A 53 -69.46 -28.08 -1.95
CA ASP A 53 -69.59 -27.64 -3.35
C ASP A 53 -70.39 -26.33 -3.50
N ASP A 54 -70.56 -25.60 -2.39
CA ASP A 54 -71.22 -24.32 -2.36
C ASP A 54 -70.28 -23.16 -2.78
N PRO A 55 -70.84 -22.03 -3.24
CA PRO A 55 -70.05 -20.88 -3.67
C PRO A 55 -69.12 -20.29 -2.59
N LEU A 56 -69.48 -20.41 -1.31
CA LEU A 56 -68.72 -19.84 -0.19
C LEU A 56 -67.50 -20.72 0.14
N SER A 57 -67.67 -22.04 0.21
CA SER A 57 -66.56 -23.00 0.34
C SER A 57 -65.52 -22.85 -0.77
N ARG A 58 -65.96 -22.67 -2.03
CA ARG A 58 -65.05 -22.38 -3.16
C ARG A 58 -64.36 -21.02 -3.05
N ALA A 59 -65.05 -20.00 -2.54
CA ALA A 59 -64.44 -18.68 -2.32
C ALA A 59 -63.35 -18.73 -1.22
N ILE A 60 -63.64 -19.42 -0.12
CA ILE A 60 -62.68 -19.63 0.99
C ILE A 60 -61.48 -20.45 0.53
N GLY A 61 -61.69 -21.52 -0.26
CA GLY A 61 -60.59 -22.30 -0.85
C GLY A 61 -59.67 -21.45 -1.74
N ARG A 62 -60.23 -20.58 -2.58
CA ARG A 62 -59.44 -19.63 -3.40
C ARG A 62 -58.68 -18.60 -2.54
N LEU A 63 -59.31 -18.10 -1.48
CA LEU A 63 -58.66 -17.19 -0.54
C LEU A 63 -57.48 -17.87 0.15
N LEU A 64 -57.68 -19.08 0.67
CA LEU A 64 -56.65 -19.88 1.31
C LEU A 64 -55.46 -20.15 0.39
N GLN A 65 -55.72 -20.56 -0.85
CA GLN A 65 -54.67 -20.78 -1.87
C GLN A 65 -53.90 -19.49 -2.18
N THR A 66 -54.60 -18.36 -2.26
CA THR A 66 -53.99 -17.06 -2.54
C THR A 66 -53.12 -16.59 -1.36
N LEU A 67 -53.61 -16.71 -0.13
CA LEU A 67 -52.89 -16.35 1.09
C LEU A 67 -51.66 -17.23 1.28
N SER A 68 -51.81 -18.56 1.19
CA SER A 68 -50.71 -19.52 1.29
C SER A 68 -49.61 -19.23 0.25
N GLY A 69 -50.00 -19.01 -1.02
CA GLY A 69 -49.06 -18.65 -2.07
C GLY A 69 -48.38 -17.30 -1.85
N ASN A 70 -49.08 -16.30 -1.30
CA ASN A 70 -48.49 -15.00 -0.97
C ASN A 70 -47.49 -15.11 0.19
N VAL A 71 -47.83 -15.85 1.24
CA VAL A 71 -46.96 -16.05 2.41
C VAL A 71 -45.69 -16.78 2.01
N SER A 72 -45.79 -17.88 1.24
CA SER A 72 -44.61 -18.59 0.74
C SER A 72 -43.68 -17.66 -0.06
N ARG A 73 -44.23 -16.92 -1.02
CA ARG A 73 -43.42 -15.97 -1.82
C ARG A 73 -42.79 -14.86 -0.98
N ASN A 74 -43.48 -14.39 0.05
CA ASN A 74 -42.95 -13.34 0.91
C ASN A 74 -41.82 -13.87 1.79
N LEU A 75 -41.96 -15.08 2.34
CA LEU A 75 -40.89 -15.74 3.10
C LEU A 75 -39.67 -16.00 2.23
N ASP A 76 -39.85 -16.53 1.00
CA ASP A 76 -38.76 -16.73 0.05
C ASP A 76 -38.00 -15.42 -0.21
N ARG A 77 -38.73 -14.33 -0.49
CA ARG A 77 -38.13 -13.00 -0.67
C ARG A 77 -37.41 -12.48 0.58
N MET A 78 -37.95 -12.73 1.76
CA MET A 78 -37.30 -12.31 3.02
C MET A 78 -36.00 -13.07 3.25
N VAL A 79 -35.97 -14.37 2.94
CA VAL A 79 -34.76 -15.19 3.01
C VAL A 79 -33.73 -14.71 2.00
N ASP A 80 -34.12 -14.49 0.74
CA ASP A 80 -33.25 -13.95 -0.30
C ASP A 80 -32.65 -12.60 0.11
N LEU A 81 -33.47 -11.70 0.66
CA LEU A 81 -33.01 -10.41 1.15
C LEU A 81 -32.03 -10.55 2.33
N SER A 82 -32.29 -11.48 3.25
CA SER A 82 -31.40 -11.76 4.38
C SER A 82 -30.04 -12.30 3.91
N ILE A 83 -30.04 -13.18 2.90
CA ILE A 83 -28.80 -13.69 2.28
C ILE A 83 -28.03 -12.54 1.64
N GLN A 84 -28.69 -11.75 0.79
CA GLN A 84 -28.07 -10.61 0.11
C GLN A 84 -27.50 -9.58 1.10
N THR A 85 -28.22 -9.32 2.19
CA THR A 85 -27.77 -8.41 3.25
C THR A 85 -26.53 -8.96 3.95
N SER A 86 -26.51 -10.26 4.23
CA SER A 86 -25.37 -10.93 4.88
C SER A 86 -24.13 -10.91 3.98
N GLU A 87 -24.28 -11.18 2.69
CA GLU A 87 -23.21 -11.08 1.70
C GLU A 87 -22.67 -9.65 1.58
N THR A 88 -23.57 -8.66 1.58
CA THR A 88 -23.20 -7.23 1.58
C THR A 88 -22.43 -6.83 2.84
N ALA A 89 -22.84 -7.34 4.01
CA ALA A 89 -22.14 -7.11 5.26
C ALA A 89 -20.72 -7.72 5.25
N VAL A 90 -20.56 -8.94 4.73
CA VAL A 90 -19.25 -9.59 4.56
C VAL A 90 -18.37 -8.79 3.59
N ALA A 91 -18.91 -8.35 2.46
CA ALA A 91 -18.18 -7.51 1.51
C ALA A 91 -17.72 -6.18 2.14
N SER A 92 -18.59 -5.55 2.94
CA SER A 92 -18.27 -4.31 3.66
C SER A 92 -17.17 -4.52 4.71
N ALA A 93 -17.20 -5.63 5.44
CA ALA A 93 -16.14 -5.99 6.39
C ALA A 93 -14.79 -6.23 5.71
N ASN A 94 -14.79 -6.87 4.53
CA ASN A 94 -13.59 -7.04 3.72
C ASN A 94 -13.04 -5.70 3.22
N LEU A 95 -13.90 -4.80 2.73
CA LEU A 95 -13.50 -3.45 2.33
C LEU A 95 -12.88 -2.67 3.48
N LEU A 96 -13.45 -2.75 4.69
CA LEU A 96 -12.87 -2.12 5.87
C LEU A 96 -11.49 -2.71 6.22
N SER A 97 -11.31 -4.02 6.08
CA SER A 97 -10.02 -4.68 6.25
C SER A 97 -8.98 -4.19 5.23
N PHE A 98 -9.36 -4.09 3.96
CA PHE A 98 -8.49 -3.56 2.92
C PHE A 98 -8.14 -2.09 3.13
N SER A 99 -9.10 -1.26 3.55
CA SER A 99 -8.85 0.15 3.88
C SER A 99 -7.78 0.27 4.97
N ARG A 100 -7.90 -0.50 6.06
CA ARG A 100 -6.90 -0.50 7.15
C ARG A 100 -5.52 -0.93 6.67
N GLN A 101 -5.43 -1.90 5.77
CA GLN A 101 -4.15 -2.30 5.18
C GLN A 101 -3.54 -1.20 4.30
N ILE A 102 -4.37 -0.48 3.53
CA ILE A 102 -3.92 0.66 2.73
C ILE A 102 -3.41 1.77 3.66
N ASP A 103 -4.13 2.08 4.75
CA ASP A 103 -3.71 3.09 5.72
C ASP A 103 -2.35 2.77 6.34
N GLN A 104 -2.13 1.51 6.75
CA GLN A 104 -0.85 1.04 7.28
C GLN A 104 0.29 1.19 6.24
N ARG A 105 0.03 0.84 4.98
CA ARG A 105 1.02 0.98 3.91
C ARG A 105 1.32 2.45 3.60
N SER A 106 0.31 3.31 3.60
CA SER A 106 0.46 4.75 3.41
C SER A 106 1.29 5.38 4.54
N GLN A 107 1.09 4.95 5.79
CA GLN A 107 1.91 5.42 6.92
C GLN A 107 3.36 4.97 6.77
N ALA A 108 3.61 3.71 6.39
CA ALA A 108 4.97 3.24 6.12
C ALA A 108 5.64 4.01 4.97
N LEU A 109 4.90 4.31 3.91
CA LEU A 109 5.38 5.14 2.78
C LEU A 109 5.71 6.56 3.22
N ALA A 110 4.89 7.17 4.08
CA ALA A 110 5.16 8.49 4.64
C ALA A 110 6.45 8.49 5.47
N SER A 111 6.63 7.51 6.37
CA SER A 111 7.88 7.38 7.14
C SER A 111 9.10 7.15 6.26
N ALA A 112 9.00 6.29 5.24
CA ALA A 112 10.09 6.11 4.27
C ALA A 112 10.40 7.40 3.50
N SER A 113 9.39 8.20 3.18
CA SER A 113 9.57 9.50 2.53
C SER A 113 10.27 10.52 3.43
N GLU A 114 9.95 10.55 4.73
CA GLU A 114 10.64 11.38 5.73
C GLU A 114 12.12 10.97 5.90
N GLU A 115 12.40 9.67 5.89
CA GLU A 115 13.76 9.14 5.94
C GLU A 115 14.55 9.52 4.67
N LEU A 116 13.92 9.43 3.49
CA LEU A 116 14.54 9.85 2.23
C LEU A 116 14.85 11.35 2.21
N VAL A 117 13.94 12.20 2.70
CA VAL A 117 14.19 13.66 2.80
C VAL A 117 15.38 13.92 3.72
N THR A 118 15.45 13.22 4.86
CA THR A 118 16.57 13.31 5.80
C THR A 118 17.89 12.88 5.15
N SER A 119 17.87 11.75 4.44
CA SER A 119 19.02 11.20 3.71
C SER A 119 19.51 12.17 2.62
N ILE A 120 18.60 12.76 1.84
CA ILE A 120 18.94 13.78 0.84
C ILE A 120 19.58 15.01 1.51
N GLY A 121 19.06 15.45 2.66
CA GLY A 121 19.67 16.53 3.44
C GLY A 121 21.11 16.22 3.86
N GLN A 122 21.37 15.00 4.35
CA GLN A 122 22.72 14.55 4.71
C GLN A 122 23.65 14.46 3.50
N ILE A 123 23.16 13.98 2.36
CA ILE A 123 23.91 13.98 1.09
C ILE A 123 24.28 15.41 0.71
N GLY A 124 23.36 16.36 0.80
CA GLY A 124 23.62 17.78 0.52
C GLY A 124 24.72 18.36 1.41
N VAL A 125 24.65 18.13 2.72
CA VAL A 125 25.70 18.58 3.67
C VAL A 125 27.05 17.94 3.35
N THR A 126 27.06 16.64 3.05
CA THR A 126 28.28 15.90 2.70
C THR A 126 28.89 16.41 1.40
N ALA A 127 28.07 16.68 0.39
CA ALA A 127 28.50 17.26 -0.88
C ALA A 127 29.08 18.67 -0.71
N GLN A 128 28.45 19.51 0.12
CA GLN A 128 28.96 20.85 0.42
C GLN A 128 30.31 20.80 1.14
N LYS A 129 30.47 19.87 2.08
CA LYS A 129 31.75 19.63 2.77
C LYS A 129 32.83 19.17 1.79
N ALA A 130 32.54 18.20 0.93
CA ALA A 130 33.47 17.73 -0.09
C ALA A 130 33.90 18.85 -1.06
N ALA A 131 32.96 19.72 -1.45
CA ALA A 131 33.27 20.88 -2.30
C ALA A 131 34.20 21.88 -1.59
N SER A 132 33.99 22.12 -0.29
CA SER A 132 34.87 22.97 0.53
C SER A 132 36.27 22.35 0.63
N GLU A 133 36.36 21.06 0.96
CA GLU A 133 37.63 20.34 1.06
C GLU A 133 38.39 20.34 -0.28
N ALA A 134 37.69 20.19 -1.40
CA ALA A 134 38.28 20.30 -2.73
C ALA A 134 38.83 21.70 -3.03
N ALA A 135 38.15 22.76 -2.57
CA ALA A 135 38.64 24.12 -2.69
C ALA A 135 39.91 24.34 -1.86
N ASP A 136 39.94 23.83 -0.63
CA ASP A 136 41.11 23.90 0.26
C ASP A 136 42.30 23.12 -0.31
N MET A 137 42.06 21.92 -0.84
CA MET A 137 43.09 21.13 -1.53
C MET A 137 43.67 21.89 -2.72
N ARG A 138 42.84 22.57 -3.51
CA ARG A 138 43.31 23.38 -4.65
C ARG A 138 44.24 24.50 -4.19
N VAL A 139 43.88 25.21 -3.10
CA VAL A 139 44.73 26.26 -2.52
C VAL A 139 46.05 25.68 -2.04
N SER A 140 46.02 24.56 -1.33
CA SER A 140 47.22 23.87 -0.85
C SER A 140 48.13 23.43 -2.01
N ALA A 141 47.56 22.87 -3.07
CA ALA A 141 48.30 22.48 -4.28
C ALA A 141 48.95 23.68 -4.97
N GLN A 142 48.26 24.83 -5.06
CA GLN A 142 48.82 26.06 -5.61
C GLN A 142 50.02 26.57 -4.77
N HIS A 143 49.91 26.52 -3.44
CA HIS A 143 51.01 26.88 -2.55
C HIS A 143 52.20 25.92 -2.69
N GLY A 144 51.93 24.61 -2.79
CA GLY A 144 52.95 23.61 -3.03
C GLY A 144 53.70 23.84 -4.35
N LEU A 145 52.98 24.17 -5.43
CA LEU A 145 53.57 24.47 -6.73
C LEU A 145 54.43 25.74 -6.69
N ALA A 146 53.99 26.80 -6.01
CA ALA A 146 54.79 28.01 -5.82
C ALA A 146 56.08 27.73 -5.02
N THR A 147 55.99 26.90 -3.98
CA THR A 147 57.14 26.48 -3.18
C THR A 147 58.13 25.68 -4.01
N ALA A 148 57.65 24.71 -4.80
CA ALA A 148 58.48 23.90 -5.69
C ALA A 148 59.19 24.77 -6.74
N ASN A 149 58.51 25.74 -7.35
CA ASN A 149 59.11 26.68 -8.30
C ASN A 149 60.21 27.55 -7.67
N THR A 150 60.01 27.95 -6.41
CA THR A 150 61.00 28.72 -5.65
C THR A 150 62.24 27.86 -5.37
N ALA A 151 62.05 26.60 -4.96
CA ALA A 151 63.15 25.66 -4.74
C ALA A 151 63.92 25.35 -6.03
N ALA A 152 63.22 25.13 -7.15
CA ALA A 152 63.85 24.91 -8.45
C ALA A 152 64.70 26.12 -8.88
N SER A 153 64.19 27.34 -8.67
CA SER A 153 64.92 28.58 -8.95
C SER A 153 66.17 28.74 -8.07
N ALA A 154 66.07 28.38 -6.78
CA ALA A 154 67.22 28.37 -5.87
C ALA A 154 68.29 27.35 -6.30
N MET A 155 67.88 26.14 -6.69
CA MET A 155 68.80 25.11 -7.21
C MET A 155 69.49 25.55 -8.50
N SER A 156 68.77 26.21 -9.41
CA SER A 156 69.37 26.76 -10.64
C SER A 156 70.46 27.79 -10.31
N ARG A 157 70.21 28.69 -9.35
CA ARG A 157 71.23 29.64 -8.87
C ARG A 157 72.45 28.95 -8.24
N VAL A 158 72.23 27.89 -7.47
CA VAL A 158 73.32 27.09 -6.88
C VAL A 158 74.16 26.46 -7.99
N SER A 159 73.55 25.89 -9.03
CA SER A 159 74.26 25.35 -10.20
C SER A 159 75.14 26.41 -10.87
N THR A 160 74.58 27.56 -11.21
CA THR A 160 75.34 28.66 -11.85
C THR A 160 76.48 29.16 -10.96
N THR A 161 76.25 29.25 -9.65
CA THR A 161 77.30 29.65 -8.70
C THR A 161 78.43 28.62 -8.64
N ALA A 162 78.09 27.33 -8.66
CA ALA A 162 79.07 26.25 -8.69
C ALA A 162 79.87 26.24 -10.00
N GLU A 163 79.24 26.50 -11.14
CA GLU A 163 79.90 26.63 -12.45
C GLU A 163 80.89 27.80 -12.47
N LEU A 164 80.50 28.98 -11.99
CA LEU A 164 81.39 30.14 -11.86
C LEU A 164 82.57 29.87 -10.92
N ALA A 165 82.33 29.19 -9.79
CA ALA A 165 83.40 28.82 -8.87
C ALA A 165 84.40 27.87 -9.52
N ALA A 166 83.92 26.88 -10.30
CA ALA A 166 84.78 25.96 -11.03
C ALA A 166 85.63 26.68 -12.09
N GLU A 167 85.05 27.64 -12.83
CA GLU A 167 85.78 28.48 -13.80
C GLU A 167 86.89 29.30 -13.10
N LYS A 168 86.57 29.94 -11.96
CA LYS A 168 87.57 30.72 -11.20
C LYS A 168 88.69 29.86 -10.62
N ILE A 169 88.39 28.63 -10.20
CA ILE A 169 89.43 27.66 -9.77
C ILE A 169 90.33 27.29 -10.96
N ALA A 170 89.77 27.10 -12.16
CA ALA A 170 90.56 26.82 -13.35
C ALA A 170 91.46 28.00 -13.75
N GLU A 171 90.95 29.23 -13.71
CA GLU A 171 91.76 30.45 -13.90
C GLU A 171 92.90 30.55 -12.87
N LEU A 172 92.60 30.31 -11.60
CA LEU A 172 93.58 30.33 -10.51
C LEU A 172 94.67 29.26 -10.69
N SER A 173 94.28 28.06 -11.11
CA SER A 173 95.22 26.97 -11.41
C SER A 173 96.17 27.37 -12.55
N ALA A 174 95.64 27.93 -13.64
CA ALA A 174 96.46 28.38 -14.78
C ALA A 174 97.42 29.52 -14.38
N ALA A 175 96.96 30.47 -13.55
CA ALA A 175 97.81 31.52 -13.01
C ALA A 175 98.92 30.95 -12.11
N SER A 176 98.59 29.94 -11.29
CA SER A 176 99.55 29.25 -10.43
C SER A 176 100.62 28.51 -11.25
N ASP A 177 100.24 27.86 -12.35
CA ASP A 177 101.19 27.20 -13.28
C ASP A 177 102.13 28.22 -13.95
N ALA A 178 101.60 29.37 -14.37
CA ALA A 178 102.41 30.45 -14.93
C ALA A 178 103.44 30.99 -13.92
N ILE A 179 103.03 31.17 -12.66
CA ILE A 179 103.94 31.55 -11.57
C ILE A 179 105.01 30.47 -11.37
N GLY A 180 104.63 29.19 -11.34
CA GLY A 180 105.57 28.07 -11.25
C GLY A 180 106.62 28.08 -12.36
N SER A 181 106.20 28.37 -13.60
CA SER A 181 107.10 28.53 -14.75
C SER A 181 108.08 29.70 -14.60
N ILE A 182 107.60 30.84 -14.08
CA ILE A 182 108.45 32.00 -13.79
C ILE A 182 109.47 31.66 -12.71
N VAL A 183 109.05 31.04 -11.60
CA VAL A 183 109.96 30.64 -10.51
C VAL A 183 111.03 29.67 -11.03
N SER A 184 110.64 28.67 -11.83
CA SER A 184 111.57 27.75 -12.49
C SER A 184 112.58 28.49 -13.39
N SER A 185 112.10 29.48 -14.15
CA SER A 185 112.96 30.32 -14.99
C SER A 185 113.93 31.20 -14.18
N ILE A 186 113.49 31.75 -13.04
CA ILE A 186 114.34 32.50 -12.12
C ILE A 186 115.43 31.58 -11.56
N ASP A 187 115.07 30.38 -11.13
CA ASP A 187 116.02 29.41 -10.59
C ASP A 187 117.04 29.01 -11.67
N ALA A 188 116.62 28.88 -12.93
CA ALA A 188 117.53 28.67 -14.07
C ALA A 188 118.49 29.85 -14.32
N THR A 189 118.06 31.11 -14.12
CA THR A 189 118.96 32.27 -14.24
C THR A 189 119.92 32.42 -13.07
N ARG A 190 119.49 32.03 -11.87
CA ARG A 190 120.29 32.09 -10.64
C ARG A 190 121.25 30.89 -10.53
N GLY A 191 120.88 29.76 -11.13
CA GLY A 191 121.69 28.57 -11.31
C GLY A 191 122.63 28.61 -12.52
N ARG A 192 122.60 29.67 -13.35
CA ARG A 192 123.68 29.93 -14.33
C ARG A 192 124.80 30.70 -13.62
N PRO A 193 125.97 30.07 -13.35
CA PRO A 193 127.12 30.80 -12.85
C PRO A 193 127.50 31.87 -13.88
N THR A 194 127.46 33.13 -13.47
CA THR A 194 128.15 34.21 -14.20
C THR A 194 129.65 33.87 -14.22
N CYS A 195 130.17 33.64 -15.42
CA CYS A 195 131.53 33.17 -15.75
C CYS A 195 132.69 33.97 -15.12
N SER A 196 133.81 33.25 -14.94
CA SER A 196 135.25 33.57 -15.19
C SER A 196 135.70 35.03 -15.37
N PRO A 197 136.97 35.38 -15.06
CA PRO A 197 138.18 34.67 -15.49
C PRO A 197 138.75 33.67 -14.47
#